data_AF-A0A3B3T990-F1
#
_entry.id   AF-A0A3B3T990-F1
#
_cell.length_a   1.000
_cell.length_b   1.000
_cell.length_c   1.000
_cell.angle_alpha   90.00
_cell.angle_beta   90.00
_cell.angle_gamma   90.00
#
_symmetry.space_group_name_H-M   'P 1'
#
loop_
_entity.id
_entity.type
_entity.pdbx_description
1 polymer ?
#
loop_
_entity_poly.entity_id
_entity_poly.type
_entity_poly.pdbx_seq_one_letter_code
_entity_poly.pdbx_strand_id
1 'polypeptide(L)'
;MWEEAIALCKELAEQFELEVFDYDMLSQSLQKQQAKFYENIMKILRPKPDYFAVGYYGCGYPPFLRNKVFIHRGKEYERREDFQSHLMSQFPSAVRLNTTTLPGPDIRNSPMQDIQCFTVQPVLEIPPRLKNKPVPDQIIK
;
A
#
# COMPACT_ATOMS: atom_id res chain seq x y z
N MET A 1 0.30 -9.76 3.65
CA MET A 1 -0.09 -10.15 2.28
C MET A 1 0.18 -11.64 2.15
N TRP A 2 -0.84 -12.46 1.97
CA TRP A 2 -0.66 -13.92 1.94
C TRP A 2 -0.10 -14.41 0.61
N GLU A 3 -0.38 -13.69 -0.48
CA GLU A 3 0.13 -13.95 -1.83
C GLU A 3 1.66 -13.89 -1.88
N GLU A 4 2.25 -12.85 -1.28
CA GLU A 4 3.70 -12.69 -1.18
C GLU A 4 4.32 -13.78 -0.30
N ALA A 5 3.66 -14.15 0.80
CA ALA A 5 4.12 -15.24 1.66
C ALA A 5 4.11 -16.58 0.90
N ILE A 6 3.08 -16.83 0.07
CA ILE A 6 3.03 -18.02 -0.80
C ILE A 6 4.17 -18.03 -1.80
N ALA A 7 4.50 -16.88 -2.41
CA ALA A 7 5.62 -16.78 -3.36
C ALA A 7 6.94 -17.20 -2.70
N LEU A 8 7.23 -16.67 -1.51
CA LEU A 8 8.41 -17.06 -0.73
C LEU A 8 8.40 -18.54 -0.31
N CYS A 9 7.24 -19.06 0.10
CA CYS A 9 7.12 -20.48 0.42
C CYS A 9 7.40 -21.39 -0.79
N LYS A 10 7.15 -20.94 -2.03
CA LYS A 10 7.46 -21.69 -3.25
C LYS A 10 8.95 -21.69 -3.55
N GLU A 11 9.62 -20.55 -3.40
CA GLU A 11 11.08 -20.47 -3.51
C GLU A 11 11.77 -21.39 -2.49
N LEU A 12 11.29 -21.37 -1.24
CA LEU A 12 11.79 -22.28 -0.21
C LEU A 12 11.52 -23.75 -0.54
N ALA A 13 10.34 -24.08 -1.08
CA ALA A 13 10.01 -25.44 -1.47
C ALA A 13 10.96 -25.96 -2.56
N GLU A 14 11.28 -25.13 -3.56
CA GLU A 14 12.24 -25.47 -4.61
C GLU A 14 13.64 -25.76 -4.03
N GLN A 15 14.11 -24.93 -3.10
CA GLN A 15 15.38 -25.18 -2.41
C GLN A 15 15.37 -26.48 -1.61
N PHE A 16 14.29 -26.76 -0.87
CA PHE A 16 14.17 -28.01 -0.10
C PHE A 16 14.09 -29.25 -0.97
N GLU A 17 13.51 -29.16 -2.17
CA GLU A 17 13.36 -30.29 -3.09
C GLU A 17 14.62 -30.54 -3.92
N LEU A 18 15.28 -29.49 -4.41
CA LEU A 18 16.31 -29.60 -5.44
C LEU A 18 17.74 -29.41 -4.92
N GLU A 19 17.94 -28.64 -3.85
CA GLU A 19 19.28 -28.27 -3.39
C GLU A 19 19.67 -29.01 -2.10
N VAL A 20 18.81 -28.99 -1.08
CA VAL A 20 19.12 -29.60 0.23
C VAL A 20 18.41 -30.92 0.50
N PHE A 21 17.43 -31.29 -0.32
CA PHE A 21 16.67 -32.55 -0.23
C PHE A 21 16.04 -32.79 1.17
N ASP A 22 15.63 -31.72 1.85
CA ASP A 22 14.98 -31.75 3.17
C ASP A 22 13.46 -31.84 3.01
N TYR A 23 12.97 -33.08 2.89
CA TYR A 23 11.55 -33.33 2.66
C TYR A 23 10.67 -33.08 3.90
N ASP A 24 11.24 -33.09 5.11
CA ASP A 24 10.49 -32.74 6.32
C ASP A 24 10.17 -31.24 6.33
N MET A 25 11.13 -30.40 5.97
CA MET A 25 10.92 -28.96 5.81
C MET A 25 10.03 -28.62 4.61
N LEU A 26 10.17 -29.36 3.50
CA LEU A 26 9.29 -29.24 2.35
C LEU A 26 7.82 -29.54 2.71
N SER A 27 7.58 -30.64 3.42
CA SER A 27 6.25 -31.04 3.89
C SER A 27 5.61 -29.96 4.76
N GLN A 28 6.38 -29.36 5.67
CA GLN A 28 5.90 -28.28 6.52
C GLN A 28 5.58 -27.00 5.72
N SER A 29 6.43 -26.62 4.77
CA SER A 29 6.19 -25.45 3.89
C SER A 29 4.88 -25.61 3.10
N LEU A 30 4.70 -26.77 2.47
CA LEU A 30 3.52 -27.05 1.65
C LEU A 30 2.24 -27.17 2.49
N GLN A 31 2.22 -28.05 3.50
CA GLN A 31 1.01 -28.37 4.24
C GLN A 31 0.61 -27.30 5.26
N LYS A 32 1.57 -26.73 6.00
CA LYS A 32 1.23 -25.82 7.11
C LYS A 32 1.17 -24.37 6.68
N GLN A 33 2.04 -23.95 5.76
CA GLN A 33 2.15 -22.54 5.39
C GLN A 33 1.37 -22.25 4.11
N GLN A 34 1.72 -22.87 2.98
CA GLN A 34 1.06 -22.58 1.71
C GLN A 34 -0.44 -22.86 1.76
N ALA A 35 -0.84 -24.06 2.23
CA ALA A 35 -2.25 -24.42 2.32
C ALA A 35 -3.05 -23.44 3.20
N LYS A 36 -2.51 -23.07 4.36
CA LYS A 36 -3.13 -22.09 5.28
C LYS A 36 -3.28 -20.72 4.63
N PHE A 37 -2.28 -20.26 3.88
CA PHE A 37 -2.36 -18.98 3.18
C PHE A 37 -3.39 -18.99 2.05
N TYR A 38 -3.49 -20.07 1.26
CA TYR A 38 -4.55 -20.22 0.27
C TYR A 38 -5.94 -20.21 0.91
N GLU A 39 -6.11 -20.94 2.02
CA GLU A 39 -7.37 -20.97 2.75
C GLU A 39 -7.75 -19.57 3.28
N ASN A 40 -6.77 -18.88 3.88
CA ASN A 40 -6.97 -17.53 4.39
C ASN A 40 -7.39 -16.55 3.29
N ILE A 41 -6.76 -16.60 2.10
CA ILE A 41 -7.12 -15.76 0.95
C ILE A 41 -8.61 -15.92 0.58
N MET A 42 -9.12 -17.15 0.63
CA MET A 42 -10.47 -17.46 0.21
C MET A 42 -11.52 -17.20 1.31
N LYS A 43 -11.17 -17.46 2.58
CA LYS A 43 -12.14 -17.50 3.68
C LYS A 43 -12.12 -16.28 4.59
N ILE A 44 -10.98 -15.61 4.75
CA ILE A 44 -10.85 -14.48 5.65
C ILE A 44 -11.13 -13.18 4.89
N LEU A 45 -12.02 -12.33 5.44
CA LEU A 45 -12.29 -11.02 4.90
C LEU A 45 -11.04 -10.15 4.96
N ARG A 46 -10.69 -9.53 3.83
CA ARG A 46 -9.53 -8.64 3.72
C ARG A 46 -9.99 -7.24 3.30
N PRO A 47 -10.09 -6.28 4.24
CA PRO A 47 -10.52 -4.92 3.94
C PRO A 47 -9.68 -4.29 2.82
N LYS A 48 -10.34 -3.57 1.90
CA LYS A 48 -9.64 -2.79 0.88
C LYS A 48 -8.95 -1.60 1.57
N PRO A 49 -7.64 -1.39 1.34
CA PRO A 49 -6.98 -0.23 1.90
C PRO A 49 -7.42 1.02 1.14
N ASP A 50 -7.64 2.10 1.88
CA ASP A 50 -7.77 3.43 1.28
C ASP A 50 -6.38 3.99 0.95
N TYR A 51 -6.33 4.89 -0.02
CA TYR A 51 -5.13 5.59 -0.42
C TYR A 51 -5.34 7.10 -0.34
N PHE A 52 -4.35 7.81 0.16
CA PHE A 52 -4.39 9.25 0.36
C PHE A 52 -3.26 9.91 -0.42
N ALA A 53 -3.59 10.86 -1.28
CA ALA A 53 -2.60 11.73 -1.91
C ALA A 53 -2.29 12.89 -0.97
N VAL A 54 -1.02 13.04 -0.61
CA VAL A 54 -0.53 14.11 0.27
C VAL A 54 0.47 14.96 -0.49
N GLY A 55 0.10 16.21 -0.75
CA GLY A 55 0.96 17.21 -1.36
C GLY A 55 1.58 18.12 -0.30
N TYR A 56 2.90 18.27 -0.34
CA TYR A 56 3.65 19.19 0.53
C TYR A 56 4.12 20.37 -0.31
N TYR A 57 3.65 21.58 -0.02
CA TYR A 57 3.92 22.78 -0.83
C TYR A 57 4.51 23.91 0.01
N GLY A 58 5.33 24.73 -0.64
CA GLY A 58 6.01 25.86 -0.02
C GLY A 58 7.46 25.55 0.36
N CYS A 59 8.27 26.61 0.39
CA CYS A 59 9.69 26.61 0.69
C CYS A 59 10.00 26.24 2.15
N GLY A 60 9.00 26.26 3.04
CA GLY A 60 9.12 25.82 4.42
C GLY A 60 9.38 24.31 4.58
N TYR A 61 9.20 23.51 3.53
CA TYR A 61 9.53 22.08 3.54
C TYR A 61 10.98 21.79 3.12
N PRO A 62 11.58 20.71 3.67
CA PRO A 62 12.84 20.17 3.17
C PRO A 62 12.76 19.78 1.68
N PRO A 63 13.88 19.82 0.93
CA PRO A 63 13.89 19.52 -0.51
C PRO A 63 13.30 18.15 -0.90
N PHE A 64 13.34 17.16 -0.01
CA PHE A 64 12.78 15.84 -0.29
C PHE A 64 11.25 15.81 -0.28
N LEU A 65 10.58 16.71 0.48
CA LEU A 65 9.12 16.86 0.52
C LEU A 65 8.62 17.99 -0.37
N ARG A 66 9.38 19.09 -0.45
CA ARG A 66 8.96 20.34 -1.09
C ARG A 66 8.43 20.13 -2.51
N ASN A 67 7.20 20.60 -2.71
CA ASN A 67 6.49 20.59 -3.98
C ASN A 67 6.34 19.18 -4.59
N LYS A 68 6.18 18.16 -3.74
CA LYS A 68 5.95 16.78 -4.14
C LYS A 68 4.66 16.24 -3.55
N VAL A 69 4.11 15.25 -4.25
CA VAL A 69 2.93 14.50 -3.83
C VAL A 69 3.34 13.07 -3.55
N PHE A 70 2.89 12.54 -2.41
CA PHE A 70 3.12 11.17 -1.98
C PHE A 70 1.78 10.45 -1.87
N ILE A 71 1.75 9.18 -2.26
CA ILE A 71 0.60 8.32 -2.05
C ILE A 71 0.84 7.52 -0.78
N HIS A 72 0.02 7.77 0.23
CA HIS A 72 0.01 7.04 1.49
C HIS A 72 -1.04 5.94 1.42
N ARG A 73 -0.63 4.71 1.76
CA ARG A 73 -1.54 3.61 1.98
C ARG A 73 -2.10 3.72 3.40
N GLY A 74 -3.42 3.84 3.52
CA GLY A 74 -4.11 3.86 4.80
C GLY A 74 -3.97 2.54 5.54
N LYS A 75 -3.99 2.64 6.87
CA LYS A 75 -4.14 1.48 7.77
C LYS A 75 -5.53 0.87 7.63
N GLU A 76 -5.71 -0.30 8.23
CA GLU A 76 -7.02 -0.96 8.22
C GLU A 76 -8.09 -0.05 8.81
N TYR A 77 -9.15 0.20 8.03
CA TYR A 77 -10.28 1.08 8.38
C TYR A 77 -9.92 2.53 8.69
N GLU A 78 -8.73 3.00 8.31
CA GLU A 78 -8.31 4.37 8.52
C GLU A 78 -9.06 5.31 7.59
N ARG A 79 -9.81 6.27 8.16
CA ARG A 79 -10.49 7.30 7.38
C ARG A 79 -9.55 8.46 7.08
N ARG A 80 -9.87 9.22 6.02
CA ARG A 80 -9.09 10.40 5.65
C ARG A 80 -9.03 11.41 6.79
N GLU A 81 -10.12 11.63 7.52
CA GLU A 81 -10.18 12.59 8.63
C GLU A 81 -9.18 12.24 9.74
N ASP A 82 -9.08 10.96 10.09
CA ASP A 82 -8.18 10.45 11.12
C ASP A 82 -6.73 10.56 10.64
N PHE A 83 -6.45 10.09 9.41
CA PHE A 83 -5.14 10.18 8.78
C PHE A 83 -4.66 11.64 8.70
N GLN A 84 -5.53 12.53 8.24
CA GLN A 84 -5.20 13.95 8.07
C GLN A 84 -4.97 14.62 9.41
N SER A 85 -5.74 14.29 10.45
CA SER A 85 -5.53 14.83 11.80
C SER A 85 -4.16 14.40 12.36
N HIS A 86 -3.79 13.14 12.14
CA HIS A 86 -2.48 12.61 12.50
C HIS A 86 -1.35 13.24 11.68
N LEU A 87 -1.56 13.48 10.38
CA LEU A 87 -0.60 14.16 9.51
C LEU A 87 -0.35 15.59 9.97
N MET A 88 -1.40 16.34 10.27
CA MET A 88 -1.29 17.74 10.71
C MET A 88 -0.62 17.84 12.08
N SER A 89 -0.75 16.85 12.97
CA SER A 89 -0.05 16.87 14.26
C SER A 89 1.48 16.70 14.13
N GLN A 90 1.95 16.07 13.04
CA GLN A 90 3.37 16.00 12.71
C GLN A 90 3.92 17.30 12.12
N PHE A 91 3.05 18.15 11.56
CA PHE A 91 3.41 19.45 10.99
C PHE A 91 2.56 20.58 11.60
N PRO A 92 2.80 20.98 12.86
CA PRO A 92 1.96 21.98 13.55
C PRO A 92 1.89 23.34 12.87
N SER A 93 2.93 23.71 12.12
CA SER A 93 3.02 24.99 11.39
C SER A 93 2.40 24.92 9.99
N ALA A 94 1.91 23.76 9.56
CA ALA A 94 1.33 23.60 8.24
C ALA A 94 -0.12 24.11 8.18
N VAL A 95 -0.46 24.75 7.07
CA VAL A 95 -1.82 25.15 6.72
C VAL A 95 -2.42 24.09 5.80
N ARG A 96 -3.66 23.70 6.09
CA ARG A 96 -4.40 22.76 5.25
C ARG A 96 -4.98 23.48 4.03
N LEU A 97 -4.66 22.96 2.85
CA LEU A 97 -5.32 23.32 1.61
C LEU A 97 -6.66 22.59 1.48
N ASN A 98 -7.71 23.32 1.11
CA ASN A 98 -9.07 22.78 0.93
C ASN A 98 -9.38 22.38 -0.53
N THR A 99 -8.42 22.50 -1.44
CA THR A 99 -8.56 22.14 -2.85
C THR A 99 -7.85 20.82 -3.14
N THR A 100 -8.25 20.12 -4.20
CA THR A 100 -7.55 18.94 -4.74
C THR A 100 -6.73 19.25 -5.99
N THR A 101 -6.84 20.48 -6.51
CA THR A 101 -6.07 20.96 -7.64
C THR A 101 -4.62 21.25 -7.24
N LEU A 102 -3.69 21.07 -8.18
CA LEU A 102 -2.30 21.45 -7.96
C LEU A 102 -2.22 22.95 -7.60
N PRO A 103 -1.58 23.31 -6.48
CA PRO A 103 -1.44 24.71 -6.09
C PRO A 103 -0.62 25.50 -7.10
N GLY A 104 -0.95 26.78 -7.25
CA GLY A 104 -0.22 27.70 -8.11
C GLY A 104 1.20 28.02 -7.61
N PRO A 105 1.99 28.77 -8.40
CA PRO A 105 3.34 29.16 -8.02
C PRO A 105 3.39 30.07 -6.77
N ASP A 106 2.29 30.78 -6.48
CA ASP A 106 2.08 31.56 -5.27
C ASP A 106 2.20 30.71 -4.00
N ILE A 107 1.53 29.56 -3.95
CA ILE A 107 1.60 28.63 -2.81
C ILE A 107 2.92 27.83 -2.85
N ARG A 108 3.32 27.35 -4.03
CA ARG A 108 4.50 26.49 -4.18
C ARG A 108 5.82 27.18 -3.84
N ASN A 109 5.90 28.50 -4.03
CA ASN A 109 7.09 29.30 -3.72
C ASN A 109 6.96 30.09 -2.41
N SER A 110 5.81 30.01 -1.73
CA SER A 110 5.55 30.64 -0.44
C SER A 110 6.58 30.17 0.61
N PRO A 111 7.00 31.01 1.57
CA PRO A 111 7.81 30.57 2.70
C PRO A 111 7.03 29.67 3.68
N MET A 112 5.70 29.59 3.54
CA MET A 112 4.83 28.82 4.42
C MET A 112 4.90 27.30 4.14
N GLN A 113 4.27 26.53 5.01
CA GLN A 113 4.08 25.09 4.86
C GLN A 113 2.61 24.85 4.56
N ASP A 114 2.30 24.35 3.36
CA ASP A 114 0.93 24.04 2.96
C ASP A 114 0.81 22.53 2.68
N ILE A 115 -0.21 21.89 3.27
CA ILE A 115 -0.50 20.47 3.07
C ILE A 115 -1.84 20.31 2.36
N GLN A 116 -1.82 19.58 1.26
CA GLN A 116 -3.01 19.08 0.58
C GLN A 116 -3.18 17.61 0.90
N CYS A 117 -4.40 17.17 1.25
CA CYS A 117 -4.67 15.76 1.54
C CYS A 117 -6.07 15.37 1.04
N PHE A 118 -6.15 14.37 0.16
CA PHE A 118 -7.42 13.84 -0.35
C PHE A 118 -7.34 12.34 -0.69
N THR A 119 -8.49 11.68 -0.69
CA THR A 119 -8.60 10.25 -1.00
C THR A 119 -8.46 10.02 -2.50
N VAL A 120 -7.70 9.00 -2.89
CA VAL A 120 -7.55 8.55 -4.28
C VAL A 120 -7.97 7.09 -4.40
N GLN A 121 -8.43 6.72 -5.59
CA GLN A 121 -8.79 5.33 -5.89
C GLN A 121 -7.59 4.62 -6.51
N PRO A 122 -7.19 3.44 -5.98
CA PRO A 122 -6.16 2.64 -6.60
C PRO A 122 -6.65 2.12 -7.96
N VAL A 123 -5.77 2.12 -8.94
CA VAL A 123 -6.04 1.50 -10.24
C VAL A 123 -5.56 0.06 -10.17
N LEU A 124 -6.48 -0.88 -10.37
CA LEU A 124 -6.16 -2.30 -10.40
C LEU A 124 -5.40 -2.64 -11.69
N GLU A 125 -4.16 -3.10 -11.53
CA GLU A 125 -3.40 -3.73 -12.62
C GLU A 125 -3.55 -5.25 -12.55
N ILE A 126 -4.27 -5.84 -13.50
CA ILE A 126 -4.45 -7.29 -13.56
C ILE A 126 -3.16 -7.94 -14.06
N PRO A 127 -2.50 -8.80 -13.28
CA PRO A 127 -1.28 -9.48 -13.70
C PRO A 127 -1.50 -10.28 -14.99
N PRO A 128 -0.54 -10.32 -15.93
CA PRO A 128 -0.70 -11.03 -17.20
C PRO A 128 -1.13 -12.50 -17.04
N ARG A 129 -0.62 -13.18 -15.99
CA ARG A 129 -0.95 -14.58 -15.68
C ARG A 129 -2.43 -14.82 -15.32
N LEU A 130 -3.15 -13.77 -14.94
CA LEU A 130 -4.57 -13.80 -14.54
C LEU A 130 -5.49 -13.25 -15.64
N LYS A 131 -4.93 -12.59 -16.66
CA LYS A 131 -5.70 -12.01 -17.76
C LYS A 131 -6.49 -13.10 -18.48
N ASN A 132 -7.77 -12.81 -18.75
CA ASN A 132 -8.73 -13.70 -19.44
C ASN A 132 -9.03 -15.03 -18.71
N LYS A 133 -8.69 -15.15 -17.41
CA LYS A 133 -9.04 -16.31 -16.59
C LYS A 133 -10.24 -15.98 -15.69
N PRO A 134 -11.10 -16.97 -15.36
CA PRO A 134 -12.18 -16.80 -14.40
C PRO A 134 -11.60 -16.78 -12.98
N VAL A 135 -11.03 -15.65 -12.58
CA VAL A 135 -10.40 -15.48 -11.26
C VAL A 135 -11.42 -14.90 -10.27
N PRO A 136 -11.61 -15.52 -9.10
CA PRO A 136 -12.49 -14.97 -8.06
C PRO A 136 -12.03 -13.59 -7.56
N ASP A 137 -13.00 -12.74 -7.20
CA ASP A 137 -12.76 -11.39 -6.64
C ASP A 137 -11.95 -11.44 -5.34
N GLN A 138 -11.99 -12.55 -4.60
CA GLN A 138 -11.17 -12.75 -3.41
C GLN A 138 -9.67 -12.73 -3.72
N ILE A 139 -9.27 -13.08 -4.95
CA ILE A 139 -7.87 -13.11 -5.41
C ILE A 139 -7.47 -11.78 -6.06
N ILE A 140 -8.40 -11.12 -6.74
CA ILE A 140 -8.18 -9.84 -7.42
C ILE A 140 -8.48 -8.71 -6.42
N LYS A 141 -7.44 -8.16 -5.78
CA LYS A 141 -7.56 -7.04 -4.85
C LYS A 141 -7.19 -5.71 -5.47
#